data_AF-A0A2G9QFG4-F1
#
_entry.id   AF-A0A2G9QFG4-F1
#
_cell.length_a   1.000
_cell.length_b   1.000
_cell.length_c   1.000
_cell.angle_alpha   90.00
_cell.angle_beta   90.00
_cell.angle_gamma   90.00
#
_symmetry.space_group_name_H-M   'P 1'
#
loop_
_entity.id
_entity.type
_entity.pdbx_description
1 polymer ?
#
loop_
_entity_poly.entity_id
_entity_poly.type
_entity_poly.pdbx_seq_one_letter_code
_entity_poly.pdbx_strand_id
1 'polypeptide(L)'
;MGSEAKEEIKEFLKNAQKLTGFLPIIILTNRYLGDVRTLEQQFRDLGMERIFPVENYTTKDHIKTPEKEKTFLSILSEALDLVNFRGDAASSFRTPEEEHLK
;
A
#
# COMPACT_ATOMS: atom_id res chain seq x y z
N MET A 1 4.79 1.38 -19.12
CA MET A 1 3.87 0.22 -19.10
C MET A 1 3.00 0.26 -20.34
N GLY A 2 2.80 -0.88 -21.02
CA GLY A 2 1.89 -0.99 -22.17
C GLY A 2 0.43 -0.76 -21.78
N SER A 3 -0.45 -0.50 -22.76
CA SER A 3 -1.87 -0.18 -22.52
C SER A 3 -2.66 -1.32 -21.88
N GLU A 4 -2.45 -2.56 -22.31
CA GLU A 4 -3.15 -3.73 -21.77
C GLU A 4 -2.80 -3.97 -20.30
N ALA A 5 -1.51 -3.98 -19.98
CA ALA A 5 -1.03 -4.12 -18.60
C ALA A 5 -1.56 -3.00 -17.67
N LYS A 6 -1.74 -1.78 -18.17
CA LYS A 6 -2.33 -0.68 -17.39
C LYS A 6 -3.78 -0.95 -17.02
N GLU A 7 -4.58 -1.49 -17.95
CA GLU A 7 -5.98 -1.80 -17.68
C GLU A 7 -6.12 -3.00 -16.73
N GLU A 8 -5.30 -4.04 -16.88
CA GLU A 8 -5.27 -5.17 -15.94
C GLU A 8 -4.94 -4.70 -14.51
N ILE A 9 -3.91 -3.87 -14.36
CA ILE A 9 -3.53 -3.32 -13.05
C ILE A 9 -4.64 -2.44 -12.48
N LYS A 10 -5.26 -1.60 -13.31
CA LYS A 10 -6.38 -0.74 -12.87
C LYS A 10 -7.57 -1.57 -12.38
N GLU A 11 -7.92 -2.64 -13.08
CA GLU A 11 -8.97 -3.56 -12.65
C GLU A 11 -8.61 -4.26 -11.34
N PHE A 12 -7.37 -4.76 -11.24
CA PHE A 12 -6.85 -5.34 -10.00
C PHE A 12 -6.97 -4.38 -8.81
N LEU A 13 -6.55 -3.12 -8.97
CA LEU A 13 -6.60 -2.10 -7.92
C LEU A 13 -8.03 -1.78 -7.49
N LYS A 14 -8.97 -1.67 -8.45
CA LYS A 14 -10.39 -1.49 -8.17
C LYS A 14 -10.96 -2.67 -7.37
N ASN A 15 -10.62 -3.89 -7.76
CA ASN A 15 -11.08 -5.09 -7.09
C ASN A 15 -10.49 -5.19 -5.67
N ALA A 16 -9.20 -4.89 -5.50
CA ALA A 16 -8.56 -4.84 -4.20
C ALA A 16 -9.23 -3.81 -3.27
N GLN A 17 -9.52 -2.61 -3.77
CA GLN A 17 -10.24 -1.59 -3.00
C GLN A 17 -11.65 -2.04 -2.65
N LYS A 18 -12.38 -2.67 -3.57
CA LYS A 18 -13.72 -3.20 -3.31
C LYS A 18 -13.72 -4.28 -2.23
N LEU A 19 -12.73 -5.17 -2.24
CA LEU A 19 -12.61 -6.27 -1.27
C LEU A 19 -12.16 -5.79 0.11
N THR A 20 -11.22 -4.85 0.15
CA THR A 20 -10.54 -4.44 1.38
C THR A 20 -11.08 -3.13 1.96
N GLY A 21 -11.85 -2.37 1.20
CA GLY A 21 -12.33 -1.04 1.58
C GLY A 21 -11.25 0.04 1.59
N PHE A 22 -10.00 -0.27 1.23
CA PHE A 22 -8.91 0.70 1.18
C PHE A 22 -8.15 0.61 -0.14
N LEU A 23 -7.59 1.75 -0.55
CA LEU A 23 -6.70 1.80 -1.70
C LEU A 23 -5.37 1.12 -1.34
N PRO A 24 -4.88 0.15 -2.14
CA PRO A 24 -3.64 -0.57 -1.85
C PRO A 24 -2.42 0.35 -1.69
N ILE A 25 -1.44 -0.09 -0.89
CA ILE A 25 -0.12 0.53 -0.85
C ILE A 25 0.72 -0.06 -1.99
N ILE A 26 1.34 0.79 -2.80
CA ILE A 26 2.25 0.38 -3.87
C ILE A 26 3.69 0.50 -3.38
N ILE A 27 4.46 -0.57 -3.51
CA ILE A 27 5.89 -0.59 -3.20
C ILE A 27 6.66 -0.81 -4.50
N LEU A 28 7.53 0.14 -4.85
CA LEU A 28 8.37 0.08 -6.04
C LEU A 28 9.80 -0.26 -5.63
N THR A 29 10.25 -1.48 -5.89
CA THR A 29 11.60 -1.95 -5.54
C THR A 29 12.65 -1.52 -6.57
N ASN A 30 13.94 -1.61 -6.21
CA ASN A 30 15.08 -1.23 -7.05
C ASN A 30 15.09 0.25 -7.44
N ARG A 31 14.82 1.13 -6.46
CA ARG A 31 14.73 2.58 -6.61
C ARG A 31 15.84 3.21 -7.46
N TYR A 32 17.08 2.71 -7.39
CA TYR A 32 18.22 3.32 -8.09
C TYR A 32 18.52 2.73 -9.48
N LEU A 33 17.89 1.62 -9.86
CA LEU A 33 18.24 0.87 -11.08
C LEU A 33 17.21 1.01 -12.22
N GLY A 34 16.09 1.70 -11.99
CA GLY A 34 15.01 1.82 -12.96
C GLY A 34 14.42 3.22 -13.04
N ASP A 35 13.55 3.42 -14.03
CA ASP A 35 12.76 4.65 -14.16
C ASP A 35 11.57 4.66 -13.18
N VAL A 36 11.93 4.67 -11.89
CA VAL A 36 10.98 4.59 -10.78
C VAL A 36 10.07 5.82 -10.75
N ARG A 37 10.55 6.99 -11.20
CA ARG A 37 9.72 8.20 -11.31
C ARG A 37 8.61 8.04 -12.34
N THR A 38 8.92 7.48 -13.51
CA THR A 38 7.89 7.20 -14.52
C THR A 38 6.89 6.15 -14.05
N LEU A 39 7.34 5.11 -13.33
CA LEU A 39 6.42 4.12 -12.75
C LEU A 39 5.55 4.72 -11.65
N GLU A 40 6.13 5.53 -10.76
CA GLU A 40 5.39 6.25 -9.73
C GLU A 40 4.30 7.12 -10.36
N GLN A 41 4.63 7.90 -11.39
CA GLN A 41 3.65 8.72 -12.10
C GLN A 41 2.54 7.86 -12.73
N GLN A 42 2.89 6.73 -13.34
CA GLN A 42 1.89 5.82 -13.91
C GLN A 42 0.91 5.29 -12.86
N PHE A 43 1.37 4.98 -11.66
CA PHE A 43 0.48 4.58 -10.57
C PHE A 43 -0.35 5.75 -10.04
N ARG A 44 0.21 6.97 -9.97
CA ARG A 44 -0.56 8.17 -9.62
C ARG A 44 -1.68 8.45 -10.63
N ASP A 45 -1.41 8.29 -11.92
CA ASP A 45 -2.41 8.44 -12.99
C ASP A 45 -3.53 7.40 -12.90
N LEU A 46 -3.27 6.25 -12.24
CA LEU A 46 -4.27 5.22 -11.92
C LEU A 46 -5.04 5.50 -10.63
N GLY A 47 -4.77 6.62 -9.95
CA GLY A 47 -5.43 7.05 -8.73
C GLY A 47 -4.75 6.57 -7.45
N MET A 48 -3.52 6.05 -7.52
CA MET A 48 -2.79 5.58 -6.34
C MET A 48 -2.15 6.73 -5.56
N GLU A 49 -2.45 6.82 -4.26
CA GLU A 49 -1.94 7.88 -3.40
C GLU A 49 -0.70 7.44 -2.60
N ARG A 50 -0.71 6.20 -2.10
CA ARG A 50 0.34 5.61 -1.25
C ARG A 50 1.33 4.81 -2.08
N ILE A 51 2.38 5.46 -2.55
CA ILE A 51 3.42 4.86 -3.39
C ILE A 51 4.77 5.07 -2.73
N PHE A 52 5.48 3.97 -2.47
CA PHE A 52 6.77 3.96 -1.79
C PHE A 52 7.86 3.37 -2.67
N PRO A 53 8.74 4.21 -3.23
CA PRO A 53 9.94 3.71 -3.88
C PRO A 53 11.00 3.33 -2.84
N VAL A 54 11.40 2.06 -2.85
CA VAL A 54 12.37 1.48 -1.92
C VAL A 54 13.54 0.88 -2.67
N GLU A 55 14.71 0.91 -2.04
CA GLU A 55 15.84 0.08 -2.48
C GLU A 55 15.87 -1.20 -1.67
N ASN A 56 16.10 -2.33 -2.33
CA ASN A 56 16.12 -3.62 -1.67
C ASN A 56 17.30 -3.73 -0.71
N TYR A 57 17.10 -4.45 0.39
CA TYR A 57 18.22 -4.89 1.22
C TYR A 57 18.96 -6.01 0.50
N THR A 58 20.28 -5.89 0.50
CA THR A 58 21.21 -6.88 -0.01
C THR A 58 22.15 -7.31 1.11
N THR A 59 22.89 -8.39 0.89
CA THR A 59 23.96 -8.81 1.82
C THR A 59 25.06 -7.76 1.99
N LYS A 60 25.09 -6.75 1.11
CA LYS A 60 26.03 -5.63 1.16
C LYS A 60 25.55 -4.44 2.02
N ASP A 61 24.30 -4.45 2.47
CA ASP A 61 23.74 -3.39 3.32
C ASP A 61 24.07 -3.61 4.80
N HIS A 62 25.33 -3.95 5.09
CA HIS A 62 25.85 -4.12 6.45
C HIS A 62 26.09 -2.79 7.18
N ILE A 63 26.10 -1.67 6.43
CA ILE A 63 26.15 -0.32 6.98
C ILE A 63 24.74 0.25 6.94
N LYS A 64 24.21 0.59 8.13
CA LYS A 64 22.89 1.24 8.26
C LYS A 64 22.82 2.44 7.34
N THR A 65 21.92 2.40 6.36
CA THR A 65 21.58 3.55 5.53
C THR A 65 20.30 4.14 6.10
N PRO A 66 20.36 5.24 6.88
CA PRO A 66 19.20 5.69 7.68
C PRO A 66 17.96 5.99 6.85
N GLU A 67 18.11 6.34 5.57
CA GLU A 67 17.00 6.64 4.66
C GLU A 67 16.23 5.40 4.18
N LYS A 68 16.93 4.26 3.98
CA LYS A 68 16.28 2.99 3.60
C LYS A 68 15.42 2.49 4.75
N GLU A 69 15.98 2.44 5.95
CA GLU A 69 15.30 2.01 7.18
C GLU A 69 14.04 2.85 7.44
N LYS A 70 14.16 4.19 7.36
CA LYS A 70 13.01 5.09 7.54
C LYS A 70 11.88 4.81 6.56
N THR A 71 12.19 4.57 5.29
CA THR A 71 11.15 4.32 4.27
C THR A 71 10.38 3.04 4.58
N PHE A 72 11.06 1.96 4.96
CA PHE A 72 10.40 0.72 5.38
C PHE A 72 9.56 0.90 6.64
N LEU A 73 10.06 1.64 7.63
CA LEU A 73 9.30 1.93 8.85
C LEU A 73 8.05 2.76 8.55
N SER A 74 8.12 3.74 7.64
CA SER A 74 6.95 4.51 7.19
C SER A 74 5.90 3.61 6.53
N ILE A 75 6.32 2.68 5.66
CA ILE A 75 5.41 1.70 5.03
C ILE A 75 4.70 0.86 6.10
N LEU A 76 5.45 0.34 7.07
CA LEU A 76 4.89 -0.47 8.16
C LEU A 76 3.92 0.33 9.03
N SER A 77 4.25 1.58 9.34
CA SER A 77 3.37 2.47 10.10
C SER A 77 2.05 2.69 9.38
N GLU A 78 2.07 3.04 8.08
CA GLU A 78 0.84 3.25 7.32
C GLU A 78 0.00 1.97 7.17
N ALA A 79 0.65 0.83 6.98
CA ALA A 79 -0.05 -0.45 6.95
C ALA A 79 -0.76 -0.75 8.27
N LEU A 80 -0.11 -0.46 9.41
CA LEU A 80 -0.71 -0.61 10.74
C LEU A 80 -1.87 0.35 10.96
N ASP A 81 -1.76 1.61 10.52
CA ASP A 81 -2.86 2.58 10.62
C ASP A 81 -4.10 2.12 9.85
N LEU A 82 -3.91 1.52 8.67
CA LEU A 82 -5.01 0.96 7.88
C LEU A 82 -5.68 -0.24 8.55
N VAL A 83 -4.90 -1.08 9.24
CA VAL A 83 -5.43 -2.21 10.00
C VAL A 83 -6.15 -1.75 11.26
N ASN A 84 -5.56 -0.81 12.02
CA ASN A 84 -6.14 -0.28 13.27
C ASN A 84 -7.46 0.45 13.01
N PHE A 85 -7.56 1.23 11.92
CA PHE A 85 -8.82 1.84 11.49
C PHE A 85 -9.96 0.81 11.35
N ARG A 86 -9.64 -0.40 10.88
CA ARG A 86 -10.62 -1.50 10.81
C ARG A 86 -10.87 -2.17 12.15
N GLY A 87 -9.91 -2.26 13.05
CA GLY A 87 -10.14 -2.75 14.42
C GLY A 87 -11.16 -1.89 15.16
N ASP A 88 -11.06 -0.57 15.03
CA ASP A 88 -11.97 0.38 15.65
C ASP A 88 -13.34 0.39 14.95
N ALA A 89 -13.39 0.29 13.63
CA ALA A 89 -14.66 0.12 12.91
C ALA A 89 -15.32 -1.24 13.21
N ALA A 90 -14.54 -2.33 13.32
CA ALA A 90 -15.02 -3.67 13.64
C ALA A 90 -15.59 -3.78 15.05
N SER A 91 -14.99 -3.08 16.02
CA SER A 91 -15.51 -3.00 17.40
C SER A 91 -16.77 -2.14 17.53
N SER A 92 -17.13 -1.37 16.51
CA SER A 92 -18.40 -0.66 16.42
C SER A 92 -19.55 -1.48 15.80
N PHE A 93 -19.27 -2.68 15.27
CA PHE A 93 -20.33 -3.62 14.94
C PHE A 93 -20.81 -4.27 16.23
N ARG A 94 -21.92 -3.72 16.73
CA ARG A 94 -22.77 -4.36 17.73
C ARG A 94 -22.96 -5.82 17.35
N THR A 95 -22.77 -6.72 18.31
CA THR A 95 -23.06 -8.13 18.08
C THR A 95 -24.56 -8.28 17.74
N PRO A 96 -24.96 -9.31 16.96
CA PRO A 96 -26.38 -9.54 16.64
C PRO A 96 -27.30 -9.65 17.88
N GLU A 97 -26.72 -9.89 19.05
CA GLU A 97 -27.37 -9.93 20.36
C GLU A 97 -27.84 -8.54 20.82
N GLU A 98 -27.16 -7.46 20.40
CA GLU A 98 -27.50 -6.08 20.77
C GLU A 98 -28.54 -5.42 19.84
N GLU A 99 -28.80 -5.99 18.66
CA GLU A 99 -29.88 -5.53 17.75
C GLU A 99 -31.26 -6.05 18.16
N HIS A 100 -31.35 -7.15 18.92
CA HIS A 100 -32.62 -7.75 19.37
C HIS A 100 -33.23 -7.09 20.62
N LEU A 101 -32.60 -6.06 21.18
CA LEU A 101 -33.06 -5.39 22.41
C LEU A 101 -33.89 -4.10 22.16
N LYS A 102 -34.47 -3.92 20.97
CA LYS A 102 -35.39 -2.81 20.66
C LYS A 102 -36.74 -3.29 20.14
#